data_AF-A0A523JHP7-F1
#
_entry.id   AF-A0A523JHP7-F1
#
_cell.length_a   1.000
_cell.length_b   1.000
_cell.length_c   1.000
_cell.angle_alpha   90.00
_cell.angle_beta   90.00
_cell.angle_gamma   90.00
#
_symmetry.space_group_name_H-M   'P 1'
#
loop_
_entity.id
_entity.type
_entity.pdbx_description
1 polymer ?
#
loop_
_entity_poly.entity_id
_entity_poly.type
_entity_poly.pdbx_seq_one_letter_code
_entity_poly.pdbx_strand_id
1 'polypeptide(L)'
;MGGTMSVIYCALYPEDIENLILLTTGVDFGVDGTLSLWNDKKNFDVDKFVQAHGNIPAEYLQTCFLMMKPVQNFISKYINFYENIEDDKFVENFVAMEKWLGDNIALAGEVFREFVKYFYQQNLLIKNKLRISGKTINLKKLNALF
;
A
#
# COMPACT_ATOMS: atom_id res chain seq x y z
N MET A 1 -0.02 1.77 -2.59
CA MET A 1 0.53 1.32 -3.88
C MET A 1 0.04 2.17 -5.04
N GLY A 2 -1.28 2.28 -5.27
CA GLY A 2 -1.84 3.05 -6.41
C GLY A 2 -1.28 4.46 -6.56
N GLY A 3 -1.34 5.30 -5.52
CA GLY A 3 -0.76 6.66 -5.60
C GLY A 3 0.76 6.68 -5.86
N THR A 4 1.51 5.72 -5.32
CA THR A 4 2.95 5.58 -5.60
C THR A 4 3.19 5.27 -7.08
N MET A 5 2.36 4.40 -7.67
CA MET A 5 2.40 4.10 -9.10
C MET A 5 1.98 5.30 -9.95
N SER A 6 0.99 6.09 -9.51
CA SER A 6 0.60 7.34 -10.16
C SER A 6 1.74 8.37 -10.16
N VAL A 7 2.47 8.51 -9.05
CA VAL A 7 3.67 9.35 -8.96
C VAL A 7 4.75 8.87 -9.94
N ILE A 8 5.00 7.57 -10.00
CA ILE A 8 5.96 6.99 -10.95
C ILE A 8 5.54 7.26 -12.39
N TYR A 9 4.25 7.11 -12.71
CA TYR A 9 3.70 7.37 -14.04
C TYR A 9 3.90 8.84 -14.43
N CYS A 10 3.48 9.78 -13.58
CA CYS A 10 3.61 11.21 -13.85
C CYS A 10 5.07 11.64 -13.98
N ALA A 11 6.00 11.01 -13.26
CA ALA A 11 7.43 11.30 -13.40
C ALA A 11 8.02 10.75 -14.72
N LEU A 12 7.43 9.69 -15.30
CA LEU A 12 7.82 9.14 -16.59
C LEU A 12 7.21 9.91 -17.77
N TYR A 13 5.99 10.40 -17.60
CA TYR A 13 5.18 11.04 -18.63
C TYR A 13 4.56 12.34 -18.10
N PRO A 14 5.38 13.38 -17.87
CA PRO A 14 4.92 14.61 -17.22
C PRO A 14 3.88 15.38 -18.04
N GLU A 15 3.84 15.20 -19.36
CA GLU A 15 2.88 15.90 -20.22
C GLU A 15 1.49 15.22 -20.28
N ASP A 16 1.36 14.00 -19.74
CA ASP A 16 0.11 13.22 -19.86
C ASP A 16 -0.95 13.64 -18.82
N ILE A 17 -0.52 14.17 -17.67
CA ILE A 17 -1.37 14.37 -16.49
C ILE A 17 -1.19 15.80 -15.96
N GLU A 18 -2.26 16.59 -15.98
CA GLU A 18 -2.26 17.97 -15.50
C GLU A 18 -2.33 18.06 -13.97
N ASN A 19 -3.14 17.20 -13.33
CA ASN A 19 -3.43 17.26 -11.89
C ASN A 19 -3.22 15.90 -11.23
N LEU A 20 -2.54 15.86 -10.08
CA LEU A 20 -2.24 14.64 -9.33
C LEU A 20 -2.63 14.79 -7.86
N ILE A 21 -3.75 14.16 -7.47
CA ILE A 21 -4.21 14.12 -6.08
C ILE A 21 -3.72 12.84 -5.41
N LEU A 22 -2.97 12.97 -4.31
CA LEU A 22 -2.38 11.85 -3.59
C LEU A 22 -3.07 11.64 -2.23
N LEU A 23 -3.81 10.55 -2.11
CA LEU A 23 -4.46 10.16 -0.85
C LEU A 23 -3.64 9.06 -0.18
N THR A 24 -3.17 9.30 1.05
CA THR A 24 -2.44 8.31 1.88
C THR A 24 -1.27 7.62 1.13
N THR A 25 -0.56 8.38 0.30
CA THR A 25 0.42 7.82 -0.64
C THR A 25 1.83 7.79 -0.06
N GLY A 26 2.48 6.62 -0.10
CA GLY A 26 3.90 6.49 0.20
C GLY A 26 4.77 6.93 -0.98
N VAL A 27 5.68 7.86 -0.74
CA VAL A 27 6.73 8.30 -1.69
C VAL A 27 8.12 8.12 -1.08
N ASP A 28 8.26 8.43 0.21
CA ASP A 28 9.42 8.10 1.03
C ASP A 28 9.09 6.93 1.96
N PHE A 29 9.87 5.85 1.84
CA PHE A 29 9.70 4.61 2.61
C PHE A 29 10.82 4.41 3.64
N GLY A 30 11.72 5.39 3.79
CA GLY A 30 12.75 5.40 4.83
C GLY A 30 12.24 5.90 6.18
N VAL A 31 10.97 6.30 6.25
CA VAL A 31 10.33 6.78 7.48
C VAL A 31 9.92 5.59 8.35
N ASP A 32 10.11 5.75 9.66
CA ASP A 32 9.74 4.73 10.65
C ASP A 32 8.24 4.49 10.67
N GLY A 33 7.85 3.22 10.81
CA GLY A 33 6.45 2.79 10.88
C GLY A 33 6.32 1.27 10.93
N THR A 34 5.16 0.77 11.33
CA THR A 34 4.91 -0.68 11.50
C THR A 34 5.20 -1.47 10.22
N LEU A 35 4.72 -0.99 9.07
CA LEU A 35 4.98 -1.64 7.79
C LEU A 35 6.45 -1.57 7.38
N SER A 36 7.15 -0.46 7.68
CA SER A 36 8.59 -0.34 7.44
C SER A 36 9.37 -1.35 8.29
N LEU A 37 9.02 -1.48 9.57
CA LEU A 37 9.64 -2.44 10.49
C LEU A 37 9.43 -3.89 10.03
N TRP A 38 8.21 -4.25 9.62
CA TRP A 38 7.88 -5.60 9.15
C TRP A 38 8.52 -5.93 7.80
N ASN A 39 8.75 -4.95 6.95
CA ASN A 39 9.41 -5.15 5.64
C ASN A 39 10.92 -4.93 5.68
N ASP A 40 11.49 -4.57 6.83
CA ASP A 40 12.93 -4.40 6.99
C ASP A 40 13.65 -5.68 6.61
N LYS A 41 14.75 -5.55 5.87
CA LYS A 41 15.51 -6.68 5.34
C LYS A 41 16.04 -7.62 6.42
N LYS A 42 16.26 -7.12 7.64
CA LYS A 42 16.70 -7.94 8.79
C LYS A 42 15.57 -8.84 9.32
N ASN A 43 14.32 -8.43 9.14
CA ASN A 43 13.15 -9.11 9.70
C ASN A 43 12.41 -9.95 8.65
N PHE A 44 12.50 -9.58 7.37
CA PHE A 44 11.71 -10.20 6.31
C PHE A 44 12.49 -10.45 5.02
N ASP A 45 12.64 -11.74 4.71
CA ASP A 45 13.19 -12.22 3.45
C ASP A 45 12.05 -12.43 2.43
N VAL A 46 11.77 -11.38 1.67
CA VAL A 46 10.71 -11.39 0.66
C VAL A 46 10.98 -12.37 -0.50
N ASP A 47 12.25 -12.70 -0.78
CA ASP A 47 12.58 -13.64 -1.85
C ASP A 47 12.09 -15.04 -1.50
N LYS A 48 12.42 -15.51 -0.29
CA LYS A 48 11.94 -16.80 0.21
C LYS A 48 10.43 -16.83 0.34
N PHE A 49 9.83 -15.73 0.80
CA PHE A 49 8.38 -15.65 0.96
C PHE A 49 7.65 -15.83 -0.39
N VAL A 50 8.09 -15.10 -1.42
CA VAL A 50 7.52 -15.20 -2.77
C VAL A 50 7.84 -16.56 -3.40
N GLN A 51 9.04 -17.10 -3.19
CA GLN A 51 9.40 -18.44 -3.68
C GLN A 51 8.48 -19.54 -3.10
N ALA A 52 8.07 -19.40 -1.84
CA ALA A 52 7.21 -20.38 -1.17
C ALA A 52 5.74 -20.30 -1.62
N HIS A 53 5.23 -19.10 -1.92
CA HIS A 53 3.80 -18.90 -2.18
C HIS A 53 3.46 -18.63 -3.66
N GLY A 54 4.44 -18.27 -4.48
CA GLY A 54 4.21 -17.76 -5.84
C GLY A 54 3.57 -16.38 -5.79
N ASN A 55 2.24 -16.32 -5.66
CA ASN A 55 1.51 -15.10 -5.39
C ASN A 55 1.35 -14.87 -3.89
N ILE A 56 1.21 -13.62 -3.47
CA ILE A 56 0.97 -13.32 -2.07
C ILE A 56 -0.49 -13.60 -1.73
N PRO A 57 -0.77 -14.45 -0.73
CA PRO A 57 -2.14 -14.73 -0.30
C PRO A 57 -2.84 -13.44 0.13
N ALA A 58 -4.12 -13.32 -0.25
CA ALA A 58 -4.94 -12.16 0.07
C ALA A 58 -5.07 -11.97 1.60
N GLU A 59 -5.26 -13.09 2.30
CA GLU A 59 -5.44 -13.17 3.75
C GLU A 59 -4.20 -12.72 4.52
N TYR A 60 -3.01 -12.97 3.95
CA TYR A 60 -1.75 -12.52 4.55
C TYR A 60 -1.67 -10.99 4.56
N LEU A 61 -1.89 -10.35 3.41
CA LEU A 61 -1.88 -8.88 3.31
C LEU A 61 -2.98 -8.25 4.17
N GLN A 62 -4.19 -8.82 4.14
CA GLN A 62 -5.29 -8.34 4.97
C GLN A 62 -4.94 -8.40 6.46
N THR A 63 -4.34 -9.50 6.90
CA THR A 63 -3.89 -9.66 8.30
C THR A 63 -2.87 -8.60 8.67
N CYS A 64 -1.89 -8.30 7.81
CA CYS A 64 -0.95 -7.21 8.05
C CYS A 64 -1.66 -5.87 8.29
N PHE A 65 -2.62 -5.49 7.44
CA PHE A 65 -3.35 -4.23 7.60
C PHE A 65 -4.22 -4.20 8.86
N LEU A 66 -4.92 -5.29 9.18
CA LEU A 66 -5.72 -5.38 10.41
C LEU A 66 -4.83 -5.25 11.66
N MET A 67 -3.65 -5.87 11.64
CA MET A 67 -2.69 -5.87 12.74
C MET A 67 -1.97 -4.53 12.93
N MET A 68 -2.09 -3.56 12.01
CA MET A 68 -1.56 -2.21 12.24
C MET A 68 -2.29 -1.47 13.37
N LYS A 69 -3.59 -1.74 13.53
CA LYS A 69 -4.42 -1.15 14.60
C LYS A 69 -5.35 -2.23 15.18
N PRO A 70 -4.80 -3.24 15.88
CA PRO A 70 -5.55 -4.45 16.21
C PRO A 70 -6.74 -4.16 17.13
N VAL A 71 -6.56 -3.29 18.14
CA VAL A 71 -7.67 -2.91 19.03
C VAL A 71 -8.79 -2.22 18.24
N GLN A 72 -8.43 -1.27 17.36
CA GLN A 72 -9.43 -0.56 16.56
C GLN A 72 -10.17 -1.50 15.60
N ASN A 73 -9.43 -2.36 14.90
CA ASN A 73 -9.94 -3.21 13.83
C ASN A 73 -10.68 -4.47 14.33
N PHE A 74 -10.32 -5.00 15.50
CA PHE A 74 -10.93 -6.23 16.04
C PHE A 74 -11.92 -5.99 17.19
N ILE A 75 -11.86 -4.83 17.85
CA ILE A 75 -12.68 -4.55 19.04
C ILE A 75 -13.49 -3.28 18.84
N SER A 76 -12.82 -2.12 18.73
CA SER A 76 -13.50 -0.82 18.78
C SER A 76 -14.51 -0.64 17.65
N LYS A 77 -14.23 -1.12 16.43
CA LYS A 77 -15.16 -1.00 15.31
C LYS A 77 -16.49 -1.72 15.55
N TYR A 78 -16.47 -2.87 16.24
CA TYR A 78 -17.67 -3.65 16.49
C TYR A 78 -18.47 -3.12 17.67
N ILE A 79 -17.79 -2.53 18.66
CA ILE A 79 -18.47 -1.75 19.71
C ILE A 79 -19.20 -0.58 19.08
N ASN A 80 -18.51 0.21 18.24
CA ASN A 80 -19.12 1.34 17.53
C ASN A 80 -20.27 0.89 16.62
N PHE A 81 -20.16 -0.29 15.99
CA PHE A 81 -21.26 -0.86 15.22
C PHE A 81 -22.47 -1.18 16.08
N TYR A 82 -22.27 -1.83 17.22
CA TYR A 82 -23.35 -2.13 18.16
C TYR A 82 -24.03 -0.86 18.69
N GLU A 83 -23.25 0.17 19.04
CA GLU A 83 -23.77 1.45 19.53
C GLU A 83 -24.62 2.20 18.50
N ASN A 84 -24.42 1.95 17.20
CA ASN A 84 -25.10 2.63 16.09
C ASN A 84 -25.98 1.67 15.28
N ILE A 85 -26.35 0.52 15.83
CA ILE A 85 -27.07 -0.54 15.08
C ILE A 85 -28.48 -0.13 14.66
N GLU A 86 -29.08 0.86 15.33
CA GLU A 86 -30.40 1.40 15.02
C GLU A 86 -30.37 2.51 13.94
N ASP A 87 -29.17 2.97 13.53
CA ASP A 87 -29.01 3.91 12.41
C ASP A 87 -28.80 3.12 11.11
N ASP A 88 -29.88 2.94 10.34
CA ASP A 88 -29.87 2.21 9.08
C ASP A 88 -28.77 2.69 8.12
N LYS A 89 -28.52 4.01 8.06
CA LYS A 89 -27.51 4.59 7.17
C LYS A 89 -26.10 4.27 7.67
N PHE A 90 -25.88 4.29 8.98
CA PHE A 90 -24.62 3.84 9.56
C PHE A 90 -24.38 2.36 9.26
N VAL A 91 -25.39 1.51 9.49
CA VAL A 91 -25.30 0.06 9.25
C VAL A 91 -24.98 -0.25 7.80
N GLU A 92 -25.66 0.40 6.85
CA GLU A 92 -25.39 0.23 5.42
C GLU A 92 -23.93 0.56 5.07
N ASN A 93 -23.42 1.70 5.55
CA ASN A 93 -22.04 2.11 5.32
C ASN A 93 -21.04 1.15 5.97
N PHE A 94 -21.31 0.69 7.20
CA PHE A 94 -20.45 -0.27 7.88
C PHE A 94 -20.36 -1.59 7.11
N VAL A 95 -21.50 -2.15 6.68
CA VAL A 95 -21.54 -3.40 5.91
C VAL A 95 -20.85 -3.23 4.55
N ALA A 96 -21.05 -2.10 3.87
CA ALA A 96 -20.38 -1.81 2.61
C ALA A 96 -18.86 -1.78 2.79
N MET A 97 -18.36 -1.11 3.84
CA MET A 97 -16.95 -1.06 4.16
C MET A 97 -16.37 -2.43 4.54
N GLU A 98 -17.06 -3.22 5.37
CA GLU A 98 -16.63 -4.56 5.74
C GLU A 98 -16.59 -5.51 4.54
N LYS A 99 -17.58 -5.42 3.64
CA LYS A 99 -17.57 -6.18 2.40
C LYS A 99 -16.38 -5.81 1.52
N TRP A 100 -16.12 -4.51 1.33
CA TRP A 100 -14.97 -4.03 0.56
C TRP A 100 -13.64 -4.47 1.20
N LEU A 101 -13.51 -4.38 2.52
CA LEU A 101 -12.33 -4.83 3.26
C LEU A 101 -12.13 -6.35 3.20
N GLY A 102 -13.20 -7.12 3.01
CA GLY A 102 -13.16 -8.59 2.92
C GLY A 102 -12.91 -9.12 1.50
N ASP A 103 -13.21 -8.34 0.46
CA ASP A 103 -13.15 -8.73 -0.95
C ASP A 103 -11.72 -8.60 -1.53
N ASN A 104 -10.77 -9.28 -0.90
CA ASN A 104 -9.35 -9.21 -1.25
C ASN A 104 -8.97 -10.23 -2.34
N ILE A 105 -7.99 -9.87 -3.16
CA ILE A 105 -7.39 -10.75 -4.16
C ILE A 105 -5.91 -10.98 -3.88
N ALA A 106 -5.38 -12.12 -4.36
CA ALA A 106 -3.96 -12.39 -4.27
C ALA A 106 -3.15 -11.38 -5.09
N LEU A 107 -2.01 -10.94 -4.55
CA LEU A 107 -1.10 -10.00 -5.22
C LEU A 107 -0.02 -10.78 -5.99
N ALA A 108 0.29 -10.33 -7.21
CA ALA A 108 1.35 -10.90 -8.01
C ALA A 108 2.69 -10.87 -7.24
N GLY A 109 3.32 -12.04 -7.10
CA GLY A 109 4.51 -12.21 -6.24
C GLY A 109 5.68 -11.30 -6.61
N GLU A 110 5.99 -11.16 -7.90
CA GLU A 110 7.09 -10.30 -8.35
C GLU A 110 6.81 -8.82 -8.10
N VAL A 111 5.56 -8.37 -8.25
CA VAL A 111 5.19 -6.99 -7.91
C VAL A 111 5.42 -6.75 -6.43
N PHE A 112 5.00 -7.68 -5.57
CA PHE A 112 5.25 -7.57 -4.12
C PHE A 112 6.75 -7.59 -3.79
N ARG A 113 7.51 -8.50 -4.41
CA ARG A 113 8.97 -8.61 -4.23
C ARG A 113 9.67 -7.30 -4.57
N GLU A 114 9.39 -6.75 -5.74
CA GLU A 114 9.95 -5.48 -6.19
C GLU A 114 9.51 -4.33 -5.28
N PHE A 115 8.24 -4.31 -4.86
CA PHE A 115 7.72 -3.27 -3.99
C PHE A 115 8.44 -3.26 -2.63
N VAL A 116 8.58 -4.42 -1.99
CA VAL A 116 9.30 -4.54 -0.71
C VAL A 116 10.77 -4.16 -0.88
N LYS A 117 11.46 -4.71 -1.89
CA LYS A 117 12.89 -4.46 -2.08
C LYS A 117 13.19 -3.02 -2.43
N TYR A 118 12.52 -2.47 -3.43
CA TYR A 118 12.88 -1.19 -4.01
C TYR A 118 12.36 -0.02 -3.19
N PHE A 119 11.21 -0.18 -2.51
CA PHE A 119 10.60 0.90 -1.74
C PHE A 119 10.97 0.75 -0.27
N TYR A 120 10.52 -0.29 0.43
CA TYR A 120 10.79 -0.43 1.87
C TYR A 120 12.28 -0.64 2.20
N GLN A 121 12.97 -1.56 1.52
CA GLN A 121 14.33 -1.92 1.92
C GLN A 121 15.41 -0.99 1.36
N GLN A 122 15.22 -0.45 0.15
CA GLN A 122 16.23 0.35 -0.55
C GLN A 122 15.83 1.82 -0.72
N ASN A 123 14.54 2.14 -0.60
CA ASN A 123 13.98 3.48 -0.74
C ASN A 123 14.45 4.19 -2.02
N LEU A 124 14.37 3.49 -3.16
CA LEU A 124 14.93 3.93 -4.45
C LEU A 124 14.15 5.08 -5.09
N LEU A 125 12.84 5.18 -4.83
CA LEU A 125 11.97 6.19 -5.45
C LEU A 125 12.41 7.61 -5.07
N ILE A 126 12.44 7.93 -3.78
CA ILE A 126 12.85 9.26 -3.30
C ILE A 126 14.32 9.59 -3.63
N LYS A 127 15.15 8.55 -3.79
CA LYS A 127 16.56 8.67 -4.19
C LYS A 127 16.75 8.90 -5.70
N ASN A 128 15.68 8.91 -6.51
CA ASN A 128 15.73 8.97 -7.97
C ASN A 128 16.60 7.87 -8.60
N LYS A 129 16.58 6.68 -8.00
CA LYS A 129 17.36 5.50 -8.43
C LYS A 129 16.48 4.34 -8.92
N LEU A 130 15.17 4.44 -8.73
CA LEU A 130 14.23 3.43 -9.21
C LEU A 130 14.28 3.37 -10.75
N ARG A 131 14.32 2.15 -11.30
CA ARG A 131 14.24 1.92 -12.75
C ARG A 131 13.06 1.03 -13.06
N ILE A 132 12.19 1.46 -13.97
CA ILE A 132 11.04 0.68 -14.46
C ILE A 132 11.11 0.66 -15.98
N SER A 133 10.99 -0.52 -16.58
CA SER A 133 11.08 -0.72 -18.05
C SER A 133 12.31 -0.03 -18.68
N GLY A 134 13.46 -0.14 -18.02
CA GLY A 134 14.73 0.46 -18.45
C GLY A 134 14.88 1.98 -18.20
N LYS A 135 13.80 2.70 -17.88
CA LYS A 135 13.80 4.14 -17.61
C LYS A 135 14.02 4.43 -16.13
N THR A 136 14.89 5.40 -15.83
CA THR A 136 15.09 5.88 -14.45
C THR A 136 14.02 6.89 -14.07
N ILE A 137 13.38 6.68 -12.92
CA ILE A 137 12.36 7.57 -12.38
C ILE A 137 13.04 8.76 -11.70
N ASN A 138 12.73 9.97 -12.15
CA ASN A 138 13.22 11.21 -11.56
C ASN A 138 12.03 12.07 -11.11
N LEU A 139 11.79 12.13 -9.80
CA LEU A 139 10.69 12.88 -9.20
C LEU A 139 10.79 14.39 -9.46
N LYS A 140 11.98 14.91 -9.79
CA LYS A 140 12.14 16.32 -10.19
C LYS A 140 11.46 16.67 -11.52
N LYS A 141 11.03 15.67 -12.28
CA LYS A 141 10.27 15.85 -13.53
C LYS A 141 8.76 16.00 -13.29
N LEU A 142 8.27 15.81 -12.07
CA LEU A 142 6.87 16.02 -11.76
C LEU A 142 6.50 17.50 -11.95
N ASN A 143 5.53 17.74 -12.83
CA ASN A 143 4.97 19.04 -13.19
C ASN A 143 3.46 19.13 -12.91
N ALA A 144 2.80 18.00 -12.63
CA ALA A 144 1.39 17.97 -12.27
C ALA A 144 1.12 18.83 -11.03
N LEU A 145 0.01 19.55 -11.05
CA LEU A 145 -0.45 20.33 -9.91
C LEU A 145 -0.95 19.38 -8.80
N PHE A 146 -0.62 19.71 -7.55
CA PHE A 146 -0.97 18.94 -6.35
C PHE A 146 -2.11 19.60 -5.58
#